data_AF-A0A285Z389-F1
#
_entry.id   AF-A0A285Z389-F1
#
_cell.length_a   1.000
_cell.length_b   1.000
_cell.length_c   1.000
_cell.angle_alpha   90.00
_cell.angle_beta   90.00
_cell.angle_gamma   90.00
#
_symmetry.space_group_name_H-M   'P 1'
#
loop_
_entity.id
_entity.type
_entity.pdbx_description
1 polymer ?
#
loop_
_entity_poly.entity_id
_entity_poly.type
_entity_poly.pdbx_seq_one_letter_code
_entity_poly.pdbx_strand_id
1 'polypeptide(L)'
;MLIPDRIRLWREDAAVLRRRGARRAAALLERLAAELEEDWCAQDARAELVDLNRAADLSGYTRGHLRRLIVDGALTNHGTDAKPLVCVADLPRKPARTIPSSPERPTYLQIAREVLGQ
;
A
#
# COMPACT_ATOMS: atom_id res chain seq x y z
N MET A 1 -1.99 -16.65 -3.05
CA MET A 1 -3.06 -17.17 -2.17
C MET A 1 -3.52 -16.01 -1.32
N LEU A 2 -4.81 -15.66 -1.39
CA LEU A 2 -5.33 -14.47 -0.69
C LEU A 2 -5.55 -14.78 0.80
N ILE A 3 -5.56 -13.75 1.66
CA ILE A 3 -5.81 -13.90 3.11
C ILE A 3 -7.17 -14.58 3.39
N PRO A 4 -8.27 -14.24 2.67
CA PRO A 4 -9.54 -14.96 2.80
C PRO A 4 -9.45 -16.46 2.50
N ASP A 5 -8.63 -16.86 1.53
CA ASP A 5 -8.42 -18.28 1.20
C ASP A 5 -7.74 -19.02 2.35
N ARG A 6 -6.80 -18.35 3.04
CA ARG A 6 -6.11 -18.93 4.22
C ARG A 6 -7.08 -19.16 5.37
N ILE A 7 -7.93 -18.16 5.66
CA ILE A 7 -8.95 -18.23 6.73
C ILE A 7 -9.90 -19.40 6.44
N ARG A 8 -10.38 -19.53 5.20
CA ARG A 8 -11.26 -20.62 4.79
C ARG A 8 -10.61 -21.98 4.98
N LEU A 9 -9.37 -22.15 4.50
CA LEU A 9 -8.64 -23.41 4.62
C LEU A 9 -8.45 -23.82 6.09
N TRP A 10 -8.10 -22.89 6.97
CA TRP A 10 -7.94 -23.19 8.40
C TRP A 10 -9.24 -23.59 9.09
N ARG A 11 -10.37 -23.00 8.69
CA ARG A 11 -11.70 -23.41 9.17
C ARG A 11 -12.07 -24.82 8.68
N GLU A 12 -11.75 -25.14 7.43
CA GLU A 12 -11.96 -26.48 6.86
C GLU A 12 -11.10 -27.54 7.57
N ASP A 13 -9.81 -27.26 7.79
CA ASP A 13 -8.88 -28.13 8.52
C ASP A 13 -9.31 -28.34 9.98
N ALA A 14 -9.77 -27.28 10.66
CA ALA A 14 -10.31 -27.39 12.01
C ALA A 14 -11.53 -28.31 12.07
N ALA A 15 -12.43 -28.25 11.07
CA ALA A 15 -13.58 -29.14 10.99
C ALA A 15 -13.17 -30.61 10.79
N VAL A 16 -12.12 -30.88 10.02
CA VAL A 16 -11.53 -32.23 9.88
C VAL A 16 -10.95 -32.71 11.21
N LEU A 17 -10.16 -31.89 11.89
CA LEU A 17 -9.54 -32.23 13.16
C LEU A 17 -10.57 -32.49 14.27
N ARG A 18 -11.64 -31.69 14.32
CA ARG A 18 -12.73 -31.89 15.29
C ARG A 18 -13.42 -33.24 15.07
N ARG A 19 -13.71 -33.60 13.81
CA ARG A 19 -14.28 -34.92 13.46
C ARG A 19 -13.37 -36.08 13.85
N ARG A 20 -12.04 -35.87 13.83
CA ARG A 20 -11.04 -36.87 14.24
C ARG A 20 -10.72 -36.87 15.74
N GLY A 21 -11.43 -36.07 16.55
CA GLY A 21 -11.23 -36.00 18.00
C GLY A 21 -10.05 -35.13 18.46
N ALA A 22 -9.31 -34.51 17.54
CA ALA A 22 -8.19 -33.60 17.84
C ALA A 22 -8.69 -32.20 18.24
N ARG A 23 -9.50 -32.13 19.30
CA ARG A 23 -10.25 -30.92 19.70
C ARG A 23 -9.38 -29.71 20.00
N ARG A 24 -8.22 -29.91 20.64
CA ARG A 24 -7.29 -28.81 20.96
C ARG A 24 -6.67 -28.18 19.71
N ALA A 25 -6.26 -29.01 18.75
CA ALA A 25 -5.70 -28.54 17.49
C ALA A 25 -6.75 -27.83 16.62
N ALA A 26 -7.98 -28.36 16.59
CA ALA A 26 -9.10 -27.70 15.93
C ALA A 26 -9.40 -26.31 16.52
N ALA A 27 -9.47 -26.20 17.86
CA ALA A 27 -9.72 -24.93 18.53
C ALA A 27 -8.60 -23.90 18.28
N LEU A 28 -7.34 -24.34 18.21
CA LEU A 28 -6.23 -23.47 17.87
C LEU A 28 -6.38 -22.88 16.46
N LEU A 29 -6.69 -23.72 15.46
CA LEU A 29 -6.86 -23.24 14.08
C LEU A 29 -8.05 -22.29 13.93
N GLU A 30 -9.15 -22.54 14.63
CA GLU A 30 -10.30 -21.63 14.64
C GLU A 30 -9.95 -20.28 15.24
N ARG A 31 -9.21 -20.29 16.35
CA ARG A 31 -8.74 -19.05 16.98
C ARG A 31 -7.83 -18.27 16.05
N LEU A 32 -6.84 -18.92 15.43
CA LEU A 32 -5.94 -18.28 14.49
C LEU A 32 -6.68 -17.73 13.25
N ALA A 33 -7.69 -18.45 12.76
CA ALA A 33 -8.52 -17.98 11.66
C ALA A 33 -9.35 -16.76 12.06
N ALA A 34 -9.88 -16.72 13.29
CA ALA A 34 -10.63 -15.58 13.81
C ALA A 34 -9.73 -14.35 14.04
N GLU A 35 -8.55 -14.53 14.66
CA GLU A 35 -7.58 -13.44 14.85
C GLU A 35 -7.16 -12.84 13.51
N LEU A 36 -6.89 -13.68 12.49
CA LEU A 36 -6.54 -13.22 11.15
C LEU A 36 -7.71 -12.52 10.43
N GLU A 37 -8.94 -13.00 10.61
CA GLU A 37 -10.16 -12.38 10.05
C GLU A 37 -10.44 -11.02 10.70
N GLU A 38 -10.24 -10.89 12.01
CA GLU A 38 -10.35 -9.63 12.74
C GLU A 38 -9.30 -8.62 12.26
N ASP A 39 -8.03 -9.04 12.15
CA ASP A 39 -6.95 -8.18 11.66
C ASP A 39 -7.18 -7.74 10.21
N TRP A 40 -7.62 -8.66 9.35
CA TRP A 40 -7.96 -8.36 7.96
C TRP A 40 -9.12 -7.38 7.85
N CYS A 41 -10.22 -7.63 8.57
CA CYS A 41 -11.36 -6.71 8.60
C CYS A 41 -10.98 -5.35 9.22
N ALA A 42 -10.11 -5.34 10.23
CA ALA A 42 -9.66 -4.12 10.90
C ALA A 42 -8.71 -3.30 10.01
N GLN A 43 -7.89 -3.92 9.17
CA GLN A 43 -7.11 -3.21 8.17
C GLN A 43 -8.01 -2.54 7.13
N ASP A 44 -9.05 -3.22 6.67
CA ASP A 44 -10.03 -2.68 5.73
C ASP A 44 -10.88 -1.55 6.36
N ALA A 45 -11.18 -1.64 7.67
CA ALA A 45 -11.95 -0.63 8.40
C ALA A 45 -11.13 0.56 8.92
N ARG A 46 -9.81 0.41 9.13
CA ARG A 46 -8.88 1.47 9.58
C ARG A 46 -8.17 2.20 8.44
N ALA A 47 -8.41 1.78 7.22
CA ALA A 47 -8.04 2.49 6.01
C ALA A 47 -8.64 3.91 6.02
N GLU A 48 -7.85 4.93 6.35
CA GLU A 48 -8.26 6.32 6.14
C GLU A 48 -8.59 6.49 4.65
N LEU A 49 -9.87 6.75 4.35
CA LEU A 49 -10.33 7.02 3.00
C LEU A 49 -10.18 8.51 2.72
N VAL A 50 -9.43 8.83 1.67
CA VAL A 50 -9.18 10.20 1.25
C VAL A 50 -9.64 10.41 -0.18
N ASP A 51 -9.98 11.65 -0.51
CA ASP A 51 -10.27 12.02 -1.90
C ASP A 51 -8.99 12.08 -2.75
N LEU A 52 -9.15 12.20 -4.07
CA LEU A 52 -7.99 12.26 -4.97
C LEU A 52 -7.12 13.50 -4.78
N ASN A 53 -7.63 14.61 -4.21
CA ASN A 53 -6.79 15.77 -3.93
C ASN A 53 -5.82 15.45 -2.81
N ARG A 54 -6.35 14.95 -1.69
CA ARG A 54 -5.57 14.59 -0.53
C ARG A 54 -4.64 13.43 -0.82
N ALA A 55 -5.07 12.46 -1.62
CA ALA A 55 -4.21 11.39 -2.11
C ALA A 55 -3.04 11.90 -2.96
N ALA A 56 -3.24 12.92 -3.78
CA ALA A 56 -2.17 13.53 -4.57
C ALA A 56 -1.11 14.18 -3.67
N ASP A 57 -1.55 14.90 -2.64
CA ASP A 57 -0.65 15.51 -1.65
C ASP A 57 0.19 14.45 -0.91
N LEU A 58 -0.43 13.34 -0.52
CA LEU A 58 0.23 12.27 0.23
C LEU A 58 1.17 11.40 -0.63
N SER A 59 0.81 11.15 -1.89
CA SER A 59 1.55 10.23 -2.77
C SER A 59 2.57 10.92 -3.68
N GLY A 60 2.44 12.23 -3.91
CA GLY A 60 3.26 12.98 -4.87
C GLY A 60 2.93 12.68 -6.35
N TYR A 61 1.81 12.00 -6.59
CA TYR A 61 1.24 11.78 -7.92
C TYR A 61 0.15 12.81 -8.24
N THR A 62 -0.14 12.99 -9.52
CA THR A 62 -1.24 13.86 -9.94
C THR A 62 -2.58 13.12 -9.85
N ARG A 63 -3.67 13.86 -9.65
CA ARG A 63 -5.04 13.31 -9.67
C ARG A 63 -5.34 12.47 -10.91
N GLY A 64 -4.87 12.91 -12.08
CA GLY A 64 -5.08 12.18 -13.34
C GLY A 64 -4.37 10.82 -13.34
N HIS A 65 -3.17 10.75 -12.76
CA HIS A 65 -2.44 9.49 -12.62
C HIS A 65 -3.14 8.54 -11.64
N LEU A 66 -3.59 9.05 -10.48
CA LEU A 66 -4.35 8.25 -9.51
C LEU A 66 -5.67 7.71 -10.09
N ARG A 67 -6.39 8.55 -10.86
CA ARG A 67 -7.60 8.10 -11.57
C ARG A 67 -7.29 7.01 -12.59
N ARG A 68 -6.16 7.09 -13.28
CA ARG A 68 -5.72 6.03 -14.19
C ARG A 68 -5.43 4.74 -13.45
N LEU A 69 -4.77 4.78 -12.29
CA LEU A 69 -4.53 3.59 -11.46
C LEU A 69 -5.83 2.94 -10.99
N ILE A 70 -6.87 3.74 -10.72
CA ILE A 70 -8.21 3.21 -10.42
C ILE A 70 -8.78 2.45 -11.63
N VAL A 71 -8.74 3.06 -12.82
CA VAL A 71 -9.25 2.45 -14.06
C VAL A 71 -8.47 1.18 -14.41
N ASP A 72 -7.15 1.20 -14.22
CA ASP A 72 -6.26 0.08 -14.51
C ASP A 72 -6.34 -1.04 -13.42
N GLY A 73 -7.15 -0.85 -12.37
CA GLY A 73 -7.35 -1.83 -11.28
C GLY A 73 -6.20 -1.91 -10.28
N ALA A 74 -5.23 -1.00 -10.35
CA ALA A 74 -4.06 -0.95 -9.47
C ALA A 74 -4.32 -0.17 -8.17
N LEU A 75 -5.40 0.62 -8.09
CA LEU A 75 -5.83 1.34 -6.89
C LEU A 75 -7.34 1.18 -6.70
N THR A 76 -7.77 0.77 -5.51
CA THR A 76 -9.19 0.51 -5.24
C THR A 76 -9.96 1.82 -5.04
N ASN A 77 -11.09 1.99 -5.73
CA ASN A 77 -12.05 3.06 -5.45
C ASN A 77 -13.11 2.56 -4.45
N HIS A 78 -13.10 3.13 -3.25
CA HIS A 78 -14.09 2.86 -2.19
C HIS A 78 -15.26 3.86 -2.22
N GLY A 79 -15.23 4.84 -3.13
CA GLY A 79 -16.26 5.86 -3.31
C GLY A 79 -17.17 5.56 -4.50
N THR A 80 -17.50 6.61 -5.25
CA THR A 80 -18.25 6.50 -6.52
C THR A 80 -17.38 6.98 -7.67
N ASP A 81 -17.77 6.71 -8.92
CA ASP A 81 -17.02 7.21 -10.09
C ASP A 81 -16.97 8.75 -10.15
N ALA A 82 -18.03 9.40 -9.65
CA ALA A 82 -18.12 10.86 -9.55
C ALA A 82 -17.29 11.42 -8.38
N LYS A 83 -17.21 10.68 -7.26
CA LYS A 83 -16.47 11.04 -6.05
C LYS A 83 -15.59 9.87 -5.61
N PRO A 84 -14.43 9.67 -6.26
CA PRO A 84 -13.54 8.58 -5.93
C PRO A 84 -12.91 8.79 -4.55
N LEU A 85 -12.89 7.72 -3.76
CA LEU A 85 -12.22 7.64 -2.47
C LEU A 85 -11.22 6.50 -2.50
N VAL A 86 -10.03 6.74 -1.97
CA VAL A 86 -8.93 5.77 -1.99
C VAL A 86 -8.36 5.61 -0.59
N CYS A 87 -7.92 4.40 -0.25
CA CYS A 87 -7.26 4.15 1.02
C CYS A 87 -5.85 4.76 1.01
N VAL A 88 -5.47 5.48 2.08
CA VAL A 88 -4.11 5.99 2.27
C VAL A 88 -3.05 4.87 2.26
N ALA A 89 -3.38 3.68 2.77
CA ALA A 89 -2.46 2.55 2.80
C ALA A 89 -2.16 1.97 1.42
N ASP A 90 -3.12 2.07 0.49
CA ASP A 90 -2.99 1.61 -0.89
C ASP A 90 -2.30 2.65 -1.80
N LEU A 91 -2.04 3.86 -1.30
CA LEU A 91 -1.43 4.89 -2.11
C LEU A 91 -0.02 4.49 -2.54
N PRO A 92 0.28 4.54 -3.85
CA PRO A 92 1.62 4.27 -4.33
C PRO A 92 2.56 5.33 -3.77
N ARG A 93 3.61 4.89 -3.07
CA ARG A 93 4.69 5.79 -2.68
C ARG A 93 5.57 6.03 -3.89
N LYS A 94 5.59 7.25 -4.38
CA LYS A 94 6.58 7.64 -5.39
C LYS A 94 7.97 7.42 -4.76
N PRO A 95 8.85 6.58 -5.34
CA PRO A 95 10.20 6.46 -4.82
C PRO A 95 10.77 7.87 -4.80
N ALA A 96 11.20 8.32 -3.61
CA ALA A 96 11.79 9.63 -3.45
C ALA A 96 12.85 9.75 -4.53
N ARG A 97 12.65 10.66 -5.48
CA ARG A 97 13.64 10.94 -6.50
C ARG A 97 14.81 11.47 -5.70
N THR A 98 15.81 10.63 -5.42
CA THR A 98 17.13 11.08 -5.00
C THR A 98 17.48 12.10 -6.05
N ILE A 99 17.37 13.38 -5.71
CA ILE A 99 17.89 14.43 -6.57
C ILE A 99 19.38 14.11 -6.55
N PRO A 100 19.99 13.62 -7.65
CA PRO A 100 21.45 13.62 -7.67
C PRO A 100 21.82 15.07 -7.41
N SER A 101 22.58 15.31 -6.33
CA SER A 101 23.19 16.61 -6.07
C SER A 101 23.71 17.10 -7.41
N SER A 102 23.10 18.16 -7.93
CA SER A 102 23.53 18.76 -9.20
C SER A 102 25.05 18.87 -9.11
N PRO A 103 25.82 18.34 -10.09
CA PRO A 103 27.26 18.58 -10.08
C PRO A 103 27.42 20.10 -9.91
N GLU A 104 28.18 20.46 -8.87
CA GLU A 104 28.35 21.85 -8.47
C GLU A 104 28.64 22.66 -9.73
N ARG A 105 27.75 23.59 -10.06
CA ARG A 105 28.05 24.54 -11.12
C ARG A 105 29.32 25.26 -10.67
N PRO A 106 30.42 25.20 -11.43
CA PRO A 106 31.64 25.86 -11.01
C PRO A 106 31.31 27.32 -10.75
N THR A 107 31.71 27.79 -9.57
CA THR A 107 31.47 29.18 -9.19
C THR A 107 32.18 30.08 -10.22
N TYR A 108 31.69 31.28 -10.50
CA TYR A 108 32.32 32.22 -11.43
C TYR A 108 33.83 32.39 -11.18
N LEU A 109 34.27 32.23 -9.93
CA LEU A 109 35.68 32.23 -9.52
C LEU A 109 36.51 31.06 -10.05
N GLN A 110 35.94 29.85 -10.20
CA GLN A 110 36.63 28.71 -10.80
C GLN A 110 36.80 28.88 -12.31
N ILE A 111 35.76 29.38 -12.99
CA ILE A 111 35.80 29.68 -14.43
C ILE A 111 36.82 30.80 -14.69
N ALA A 112 36.83 31.86 -13.87
CA ALA A 112 37.78 32.96 -14.01
C ALA A 112 39.23 32.50 -13.82
N ARG A 113 39.49 31.56 -12.90
CA ARG A 113 40.82 31.02 -12.65
C ARG A 113 41.32 30.12 -13.80
N GLU A 114 40.42 29.37 -14.42
CA GLU A 114 40.73 28.47 -15.54
C GLU A 114 41.01 29.26 -16.83
N VAL A 115 40.28 30.36 -17.06
CA VAL A 115 40.48 31.24 -18.22
C VAL A 115 41.74 32.11 -18.08
N LEU A 116 42.16 32.44 -16.86
CA LEU A 116 43.30 33.33 -16.59
C LEU A 116 44.63 32.61 -16.35
N GLY A 117 44.68 31.28 -16.49
CA GLY A 117 45.90 30.48 -16.61
C GLY A 117 47.12 30.98 -15.83
N GLN A 118 47.20 30.65 -14.54
CA GLN A 118 48.46 30.56 -13.79
C GLN A 118 48.54 29.23 -13.04
#